data_AF-A0A381VAX7-F1
#
_entry.id   AF-A0A381VAX7-F1
#
_cell.length_a   1.000
_cell.length_b   1.000
_cell.length_c   1.000
_cell.angle_alpha   90.00
_cell.angle_beta   90.00
_cell.angle_gamma   90.00
#
_symmetry.space_group_name_H-M   'P 1'
#
loop_
_entity.id
_entity.type
_entity.pdbx_description
1 polymer ?
#
loop_
_entity_poly.entity_id
_entity_poly.type
_entity_poly.pdbx_seq_one_letter_code
_entity_poly.pdbx_strand_id
1 'polypeptide(L)' 'MPLNDEGILTADEVYALTAYLLNLNGLIAEDEVMDAQSLPLVEMPNVDNWAPLPDWAPGTPRLPGYAH' A
#
# COMPACT_ATOMS: atom_id res chain seq x y z
N MET A 1 -7.50 7.55 -9.56
CA MET A 1 -6.95 8.73 -8.88
C MET A 1 -6.89 9.87 -9.89
N PRO A 2 -7.29 11.09 -9.47
CA PRO A 2 -8.00 11.36 -8.21
C PRO A 2 -9.42 10.76 -8.22
N LEU A 3 -10.15 10.92 -7.11
CA LEU A 3 -11.55 10.50 -7.00
C LEU A 3 -12.43 11.43 -7.86
N ASN A 4 -13.39 10.87 -8.60
CA ASN A 4 -14.25 11.56 -9.56
C ASN A 4 -13.56 12.02 -10.85
N ASP A 5 -12.30 11.63 -11.06
CA ASP A 5 -11.54 11.87 -12.29
C ASP A 5 -10.48 10.78 -12.47
N GLU A 6 -10.91 9.53 -12.47
CA GLU A 6 -9.99 8.40 -12.50
C GLU A 6 -9.33 8.20 -13.87
N GLY A 7 -8.03 7.85 -13.86
CA GLY A 7 -7.33 7.42 -15.08
C GLY A 7 -6.74 8.55 -15.90
N ILE A 8 -6.70 9.78 -15.37
CA ILE A 8 -6.11 10.95 -16.04
C ILE A 8 -4.59 11.02 -15.95
N LEU A 9 -3.98 10.28 -15.02
CA LEU A 9 -2.53 10.30 -14.81
C LEU A 9 -1.82 9.43 -15.84
N THR A 10 -0.75 9.95 -16.42
CA THR A 10 0.21 9.20 -17.24
C THR A 10 1.01 8.22 -16.37
N ALA A 11 1.68 7.25 -17.01
CA ALA A 11 2.49 6.28 -16.27
C ALA A 11 3.59 6.97 -15.44
N ASP A 12 4.28 7.97 -16.00
CA ASP A 12 5.33 8.71 -15.31
C ASP A 12 4.79 9.47 -14.10
N GLU A 13 3.60 10.08 -14.21
CA GLU A 13 2.95 10.75 -13.09
C GLU A 13 2.52 9.76 -11.99
N VAL A 14 2.10 8.55 -12.35
CA VAL A 14 1.78 7.49 -11.39
C VAL A 14 3.04 7.05 -10.63
N TYR A 15 4.17 6.85 -11.30
CA TYR A 15 5.42 6.49 -10.64
C TYR A 15 5.94 7.62 -9.76
N ALA A 16 5.92 8.87 -10.23
CA ALA A 16 6.34 10.03 -9.46
C ALA A 16 5.48 10.24 -8.21
N LEU A 17 4.16 10.12 -8.34
CA LEU A 17 3.23 10.20 -7.20
C LEU A 17 3.50 9.07 -6.20
N THR A 18 3.77 7.86 -6.69
CA THR A 18 4.08 6.71 -5.83
C THR A 18 5.40 6.91 -5.08
N ALA A 19 6.46 7.36 -5.76
CA ALA A 19 7.75 7.69 -5.15
C ALA A 19 7.58 8.72 -4.03
N TYR A 20 6.82 9.79 -4.29
CA TYR A 20 6.51 10.81 -3.29
C TYR A 20 5.84 10.21 -2.04
N LEU A 21 4.85 9.33 -2.20
CA LEU A 21 4.19 8.68 -1.07
C LEU A 21 5.14 7.76 -0.29
N LEU A 22 5.99 7.00 -0.98
CA LEU A 22 6.97 6.13 -0.35
C LEU A 22 8.01 6.93 0.45
N ASN A 23 8.51 8.03 -0.12
CA ASN A 23 9.45 8.93 0.55
C ASN A 23 8.82 9.59 1.79
N LEU A 24 7.56 10.06 1.67
CA LEU A 24 6.82 10.62 2.80
C LEU A 24 6.68 9.62 3.97
N ASN A 25 6.62 8.33 3.67
CA ASN A 25 6.56 7.25 4.65
C ASN A 25 7.94 6.70 5.05
N GLY A 26 9.04 7.30 4.57
CA GLY A 26 10.41 6.90 4.91
C GLY A 26 10.84 5.56 4.30
N LEU A 27 10.20 5.12 3.22
CA LEU A 27 10.50 3.84 2.56
C LEU A 27 11.61 3.94 1.51
N ILE A 28 11.82 5.13 0.93
CA ILE A 28 12.84 5.40 -0.10
C ILE A 28 13.54 6.74 0.17
N ALA A 29 14.73 6.94 -0.40
CA ALA A 29 15.44 8.22 -0.32
C ALA A 29 14.75 9.34 -1.13
N GLU A 30 15.09 10.61 -0.86
CA GLU A 30 14.47 11.77 -1.52
C GLU A 30 14.82 11.87 -3.02
N ASP A 31 16.00 11.39 -3.40
CA ASP A 31 16.54 11.41 -4.76
C ASP A 31 16.28 10.10 -5.53
N GLU A 32 15.54 9.16 -4.95
CA GLU A 32 15.28 7.85 -5.53
C GLU A 32 14.17 7.90 -6.60
N VAL A 33 14.47 7.42 -7.81
CA VAL A 33 13.54 7.45 -8.96
C VAL A 33 12.84 6.10 -9.12
N MET A 34 11.51 6.13 -9.09
CA MET A 34 10.68 4.95 -9.29
C MET A 34 10.27 4.77 -10.75
N ASP A 35 10.36 3.53 -11.23
CA ASP A 35 9.87 3.10 -12.54
C ASP A 35 9.34 1.65 -12.48
N ALA A 36 9.04 1.07 -13.65
CA ALA A 36 8.51 -0.29 -13.76
C ALA A 36 9.46 -1.39 -13.24
N GLN A 37 10.76 -1.12 -13.15
CA GLN A 37 11.78 -2.06 -12.69
C GLN A 37 12.14 -1.83 -11.22
N SER A 38 12.21 -0.57 -10.76
CA SER A 38 12.60 -0.25 -9.38
C SER A 38 11.44 -0.35 -8.39
N LEU A 39 10.23 0.07 -8.75
CA LEU A 39 9.09 0.07 -7.84
C LEU A 39 8.77 -1.32 -7.25
N PRO A 40 8.77 -2.43 -8.02
CA PRO A 40 8.48 -3.76 -7.48
C PRO A 40 9.52 -4.27 -6.46
N LEU A 41 10.68 -3.63 -6.35
CA LEU A 41 11.75 -4.02 -5.43
C LEU A 41 11.60 -3.38 -4.04
N VAL A 42 10.68 -2.43 -3.87
CA VAL A 42 10.44 -1.76 -2.58
C VAL A 42 9.74 -2.73 -1.62
N GLU A 43 10.37 -3.06 -0.50
CA GLU A 43 9.79 -3.90 0.54
C GLU A 43 8.86 -3.11 1.46
N MET A 44 7.58 -3.48 1.51
CA MET A 44 6.61 -2.86 2.41
C MET A 44 6.74 -3.46 3.83
N PRO A 45 6.73 -2.65 4.90
CA PRO A 45 6.94 -3.13 6.27
C PRO A 45 5.95 -4.21 6.74
N ASN A 46 4.75 -4.23 6.17
CA ASN A 46 3.68 -5.17 6.51
C ASN A 46 3.64 -6.41 5.60
N VAL A 47 4.72 -6.74 4.88
CA VAL A 47 4.77 -7.87 3.94
C VAL A 47 4.40 -9.21 4.60
N ASP A 48 4.94 -9.48 5.80
CA ASP A 48 4.73 -10.73 6.54
C ASP A 48 3.76 -10.59 7.73
N ASN A 49 3.25 -9.39 7.98
CA ASN A 49 2.42 -9.10 9.15
C ASN A 49 0.93 -9.16 8.81
N TRP A 50 0.47 -10.35 8.43
CA TRP A 50 -0.94 -10.66 8.24
C TRP A 50 -1.38 -11.75 9.23
N ALA A 51 -2.62 -11.67 9.71
CA ALA A 51 -3.17 -12.65 10.63
C ALA A 51 -4.09 -13.63 9.87
N PRO A 52 -4.03 -14.94 10.16
CA PRO A 52 -5.05 -15.86 9.68
C PRO A 52 -6.41 -15.45 10.25
N LEU A 53 -7.42 -15.42 9.39
CA LEU A 53 -8.79 -15.20 9.85
C LEU A 53 -9.24 -16.43 10.66
N PRO A 54 -9.98 -16.22 11.77
CA PRO A 54 -10.63 -17.33 12.46
C PRO A 54 -11.68 -17.98 11.55
N ASP A 55 -12.05 -19.23 11.84
CA ASP A 55 -13.20 -19.87 11.19
C ASP A 55 -14.44 -18.99 11.37
N TRP A 56 -15.05 -18.62 10.25
CA TRP A 56 -16.21 -17.74 10.25
C TRP A 56 -17.46 -18.48 10.74
N ALA A 57 -18.18 -17.88 11.69
CA ALA A 57 -19.53 -18.29 12.06
C ALA A 57 -20.44 -17.05 12.29
N PRO A 58 -21.75 -17.14 12.03
CA PRO A 58 -22.67 -16.04 12.31
C PRO A 58 -22.59 -15.60 13.78
N GLY A 59 -22.38 -14.30 14.01
CA GLY A 59 -22.33 -13.71 15.35
C GLY A 59 -20.96 -13.78 16.06
N THR A 60 -19.91 -14.34 15.43
CA THR A 60 -18.56 -14.31 16.00
C THR A 60 -17.82 -13.00 15.70
N PRO A 61 -16.93 -12.53 16.60
CA PRO A 61 -16.06 -11.39 16.32
C PRO A 61 -15.18 -11.61 15.08
N ARG A 62 -14.83 -10.54 14.36
CA ARG A 62 -13.95 -10.62 13.17
C ARG A 62 -12.55 -11.15 13.52
N LEU A 63 -12.02 -10.75 14.69
CA LEU A 63 -10.73 -11.21 15.22
C LEU A 63 -10.88 -11.48 16.72
N PRO A 64 -10.26 -12.54 17.27
CA PRO A 64 -10.25 -12.79 18.71
C PRO A 64 -9.65 -11.59 19.47
N GLY A 65 -10.40 -11.00 20.40
CA GLY A 65 -9.93 -9.90 21.24
C GLY A 65 -10.07 -8.48 20.64
N TYR A 66 -10.65 -8.32 19.45
CA TYR A 66 -10.97 -6.99 18.93
C TYR A 66 -12.18 -6.39 19.68
N ALA A 67 -12.07 -5.14 20.13
CA ALA A 67 -13.18 -4.45 20.80
C ALA A 67 -14.35 -4.22 19.81
N HIS A 68 -15.58 -4.36 20.32
CA HIS A 68 -16.84 -4.12 19.59
C HIS A 68 -17.23 -2.66 19.61
#